data_AF-A0A392QH59-F1
#
_entry.id   AF-A0A392QH59-F1
#
_cell.length_a   1.000
_cell.length_b   1.000
_cell.length_c   1.000
_cell.angle_alpha   90.00
_cell.angle_beta   90.00
_cell.angle_gamma   90.00
#
_symmetry.space_group_name_H-M   'P 1'
#
loop_
_entity.id
_entity.type
_entity.pdbx_description
1 polymer ?
#
loop_
_entity_poly.entity_id
_entity_poly.type
_entity_poly.pdbx_seq_one_letter_code
_entity_poly.pdbx_strand_id
1 'polypeptide(L)' 'NELAILEFIHLLVETMDRHFGNVCELDIMFHLEKVHFMLEEMVMNGCIVETSKSNILTPIQLMDKTSS' A
#
# COMPACT_ATOMS: atom_id res chain seq x y z
N ASN A 1 5.47 10.96 17.12
CA ASN A 1 6.60 11.49 16.35
C ASN A 1 6.05 11.93 15.00
N GLU A 2 5.87 13.24 14.79
CA GLU A 2 5.22 13.77 13.58
C GLU A 2 5.99 13.43 12.30
N LEU A 3 7.33 13.45 12.35
CA LEU A 3 8.18 13.10 11.21
C LEU A 3 7.98 11.64 10.78
N ALA A 4 7.89 10.72 11.73
CA ALA A 4 7.62 9.31 11.42
C ALA A 4 6.25 9.10 10.75
N ILE A 5 5.25 9.91 11.09
CA ILE A 5 3.93 9.84 10.44
C ILE A 5 4.03 10.35 9.00
N LEU A 6 4.77 11.44 8.78
CA LEU A 6 5.01 11.97 7.42
C LEU A 6 5.81 10.99 6.56
N GLU A 7 6.84 10.36 7.11
CA GLU A 7 7.60 9.30 6.45
C GLU A 7 6.74 8.08 6.13
N PHE A 8 5.83 7.71 7.04
CA PHE A 8 4.88 6.63 6.79
C PHE A 8 3.90 6.96 5.65
N ILE A 9 3.34 8.17 5.62
CA ILE A 9 2.48 8.62 4.53
C ILE A 9 3.26 8.62 3.20
N HIS A 10 4.51 9.07 3.21
CA HIS A 10 5.37 9.03 2.03
C HIS A 10 5.60 7.59 1.54
N LEU A 11 5.92 6.67 2.46
CA LEU A 11 6.11 5.26 2.16
C LEU A 11 4.85 4.62 1.56
N LEU A 12 3.67 4.95 2.08
CA LEU A 12 2.39 4.51 1.53
C LEU A 12 2.22 4.96 0.08
N VAL A 13 2.40 6.25 -0.19
CA VAL A 13 2.25 6.82 -1.54
C VAL A 13 3.27 6.22 -2.51
N GLU A 14 4.53 6.05 -2.10
CA GLU A 14 5.55 5.40 -2.95
C GLU A 14 5.25 3.92 -3.21
N THR A 15 4.61 3.23 -2.27
CA THR A 15 4.21 1.82 -2.45
C THR A 15 3.06 1.72 -3.45
N MET A 16 2.11 2.64 -3.38
CA MET A 16 1.02 2.76 -4.34
C MET A 16 1.55 3.11 -5.74
N ASP A 17 2.48 4.08 -5.84
CA ASP A 17 3.10 4.43 -7.12
C ASP A 17 3.82 3.24 -7.75
N ARG A 18 4.52 2.44 -6.94
CA ARG A 18 5.17 1.20 -7.41
C ARG A 18 4.18 0.14 -7.89
N HIS A 19 2.97 0.08 -7.34
CA HIS A 19 1.95 -0.86 -7.75
C HIS A 19 1.23 -0.43 -9.04
N PHE A 20 0.75 0.82 -9.07
CA PHE A 20 -0.08 1.33 -10.17
C PHE A 20 0.75 1.83 -11.37
N GLY A 21 2.00 2.22 -11.15
CA GLY A 21 2.88 2.75 -12.19
C GLY A 21 2.46 4.15 -12.62
N ASN A 22 2.83 5.17 -11.82
CA ASN A 22 2.37 6.56 -11.90
C ASN A 22 0.95 6.73 -11.34
N VAL A 23 0.83 6.54 -10.02
CA VAL A 23 -0.46 6.59 -9.31
C VAL A 23 -1.14 7.95 -9.41
N CYS A 24 -2.46 7.96 -9.64
CA CYS A 24 -3.31 9.16 -9.57
C CYS A 24 -4.51 8.95 -8.65
N GLU A 25 -5.27 10.01 -8.33
CA GLU A 25 -6.42 9.91 -7.42
C GLU A 25 -7.50 8.93 -7.92
N LEU A 26 -7.66 8.79 -9.24
CA LEU A 26 -8.63 7.86 -9.81
C LEU A 26 -8.25 6.40 -9.54
N ASP A 27 -6.96 6.07 -9.56
CA ASP A 27 -6.50 4.70 -9.26
C ASP A 27 -6.90 4.31 -7.83
N ILE A 28 -6.79 5.26 -6.90
CA ILE A 28 -7.20 5.08 -5.50
C ILE A 28 -8.71 4.89 -5.42
N MET A 29 -9.49 5.74 -6.08
CA MET A 29 -10.95 5.69 -6.04
C MET A 29 -11.51 4.39 -6.66
N PHE A 30 -10.91 3.90 -7.74
CA PHE A 30 -11.36 2.68 -8.41
C PHE A 30 -10.86 1.39 -7.76
N HIS A 31 -9.72 1.43 -7.06
CA HIS A 31 -9.10 0.25 -6.44
C HIS A 31 -9.02 0.36 -4.91
N LEU A 32 -10.04 0.94 -4.28
CA LEU A 32 -10.08 1.14 -2.81
C LEU A 32 -9.79 -0.13 -2.02
N GLU A 33 -10.33 -1.28 -2.44
CA GLU A 33 -10.07 -2.56 -1.78
C GLU A 33 -8.59 -2.92 -1.76
N LYS A 34 -7.87 -2.73 -2.88
CA LYS A 34 -6.43 -2.97 -2.95
C LYS A 34 -5.66 -2.01 -2.06
N VAL A 35 -6.05 -0.75 -2.03
CA VAL A 35 -5.41 0.28 -1.19
C VAL A 35 -5.61 -0.01 0.30
N HIS A 36 -6.82 -0.44 0.69
CA HIS A 36 -7.10 -0.90 2.05
C HIS A 36 -6.24 -2.10 2.41
N PHE A 37 -6.12 -3.08 1.52
CA PHE A 37 -5.26 -4.23 1.75
C PHE A 37 -3.79 -3.84 1.90
N MET A 38 -3.27 -2.89 1.09
CA MET A 38 -1.90 -2.38 1.28
C MET A 38 -1.72 -1.77 2.67
N LEU A 39 -2.71 -1.00 3.13
CA LEU A 39 -2.68 -0.36 4.44
C LEU A 39 -2.73 -1.39 5.58
N GLU A 40 -3.49 -2.46 5.43
CA GLU A 40 -3.56 -3.56 6.41
C GLU A 40 -2.23 -4.33 6.51
N GLU A 41 -1.52 -4.53 5.39
CA GLU A 41 -0.18 -5.10 5.41
C GLU A 41 0.82 -4.18 6.13
N MET A 42 0.66 -2.86 5.99
CA MET A 42 1.54 -1.87 6.61
C MET A 42 1.26 -1.64 8.09
N VAL A 43 -0.01 -1.65 8.51
CA VAL A 43 -0.45 -1.23 9.84
C VAL A 43 -1.39 -2.26 10.46
N MET A 44 -1.04 -2.70 11.66
CA MET A 44 -1.87 -3.60 12.47
C MET A 44 -2.02 -3.04 13.88
N ASN A 45 -3.26 -3.01 14.39
CA ASN A 45 -3.59 -2.47 15.71
C ASN A 45 -3.04 -1.05 15.96
N GLY A 46 -2.98 -0.22 14.92
CA GLY A 46 -2.44 1.15 15.01
C GLY A 46 -0.91 1.23 15.08
N CYS A 47 -0.20 0.11 14.90
CA CYS A 47 1.25 0.04 14.83
C CYS A 47 1.70 -0.29 13.40
N ILE A 48 2.79 0.34 12.96
CA ILE A 48 3.44 -0.01 11.69
C ILE A 48 4.15 -1.36 11.87
N VAL A 49 3.80 -2.35 11.06
CA VAL A 49 4.33 -3.73 11.16
C VAL A 49 5.17 -4.13 9.96
N GLU A 50 5.00 -3.48 8.81
CA GLU A 50 5.79 -3.74 7.61
C GLU A 50 6.11 -2.42 6.90
N THR A 51 7.34 -2.33 6.39
CA THR A 51 7.84 -1.17 5.66
C THR A 51 8.53 -1.53 4.35
N SER A 52 8.75 -2.82 4.09
CA SER A 52 9.30 -3.33 2.85
C SER A 52 8.23 -3.30 1.77
N LYS A 53 8.36 -2.37 0.81
CA LYS A 53 7.49 -2.28 -0.38
C LYS A 53 7.35 -3.63 -1.09
N SER A 54 8.43 -4.42 -1.16
CA SER A 54 8.41 -5.74 -1.78
C SER A 54 7.54 -6.74 -1.02
N ASN A 55 7.61 -6.74 0.32
CA ASN A 55 6.81 -7.66 1.13
C ASN A 55 5.34 -7.30 1.05
N ILE A 56 5.00 -6.00 1.13
CA ILE A 56 3.63 -5.47 1.03
C ILE A 56 3.00 -5.81 -0.32
N LEU A 57 3.76 -5.66 -1.42
CA LEU A 57 3.24 -5.88 -2.78
C LEU A 57 3.12 -7.35 -3.18
N THR A 58 3.87 -8.26 -2.54
CA THR A 58 3.86 -9.69 -2.86
C THR A 58 2.46 -10.32 -2.75
N PRO A 59 1.73 -10.21 -1.61
CA PRO A 59 0.39 -10.78 -1.48
C PRO A 59 -0.61 -10.14 -2.45
N ILE A 60 -0.54 -8.82 -2.68
CA ILE A 60 -1.42 -8.10 -3.61
C ILE A 60 -1.25 -8.64 -5.05
N GLN A 61 0.00 -8.85 -5.47
CA GLN A 61 0.29 -9.42 -6.78
C GLN A 61 -0.18 -10.86 -6.93
N LEU A 62 -0.23 -11.63 -5.84
CA LEU A 62 -0.79 -12.98 -5.84
C LEU A 62 -2.32 -12.94 -5.99
N MET A 63 -2.99 -12.02 -5.28
CA MET A 63 -4.44 -11.81 -5.38
C MET A 63 -4.87 -11.44 -6.80
N ASP A 64 -4.11 -10.56 -7.46
CA ASP A 64 -4.37 -10.17 -8.86
C ASP A 64 -4.26 -11.36 -9.83
N LYS A 65 -3.30 -12.28 -9.57
CA LYS A 65 -3.11 -13.48 -10.40
C LYS A 65 -4.19 -14.54 -10.21
N THR A 66 -4.76 -14.66 -9.01
CA THR A 66 -5.84 -15.63 -8.73
C THR A 66 -7.22 -15.18 -9.19
N SER A 67 -7.37 -13.89 -9.50
CA SER A 67 -8.64 -13.28 -9.93
C SER A 67 -8.80 -13.26 -11.46
N SER A 68 -7.87 -13.88 -12.20
CA SER A 68 -7.86 -14.00 -13.67
C SER A 68 -8.17 -15.42 -14.15
#